data_AF-A0A1V5NE34-F1
#
_entry.id   AF-A0A1V5NE34-F1
#
_cell.length_a   1.000
_cell.length_b   1.000
_cell.length_c   1.000
_cell.angle_alpha   90.00
_cell.angle_beta   90.00
_cell.angle_gamma   90.00
#
_symmetry.space_group_name_H-M   'P 1'
#
loop_
_entity.id
_entity.type
_entity.pdbx_description
1 polymer ?
#
loop_
_entity_poly.entity_id
_entity_poly.type
_entity_poly.pdbx_seq_one_letter_code
_entity_poly.pdbx_strand_id
1 'polypeptide(L)'
;MPVTEKFTSPVVVASGFIFDDYAAKSLKYAVPHLNDSTAVPVLIQVNEIAQFLKGNEFWDAQIEQIYVNEKSEIELIPRVGNHSILLGNTSNLKEKMDNLMIFYKEGAIKTGWNRYSMINLKFKDQVIGTVRNAKITNKSN
;
A
#
# COMPACT_ATOMS: atom_id res chain seq x y z
N MET A 1 -29.45 2.46 2.96
CA MET A 1 -28.33 1.85 3.73
C MET A 1 -28.94 0.97 4.81
N PRO A 2 -28.55 -0.30 4.94
CA PRO A 2 -29.02 -1.13 6.05
C PRO A 2 -28.13 -0.87 7.29
N VAL A 3 -28.76 -0.55 8.41
CA VAL A 3 -28.10 -0.34 9.71
C VAL A 3 -28.23 -1.63 10.53
N THR A 4 -27.30 -2.55 10.33
CA THR A 4 -27.17 -3.75 11.17
C THR A 4 -25.94 -3.57 12.06
N GLU A 5 -26.13 -3.65 13.38
CA GLU A 5 -25.07 -3.50 14.39
C GLU A 5 -23.93 -4.53 14.27
N LYS A 6 -24.17 -5.64 13.55
CA LYS A 6 -23.23 -6.75 13.36
C LYS A 6 -22.47 -6.71 12.03
N PHE A 7 -22.64 -5.65 11.23
CA PHE A 7 -22.06 -5.58 9.89
C PHE A 7 -21.16 -4.36 9.77
N THR A 8 -19.85 -4.56 9.94
CA THR A 8 -18.86 -3.59 9.49
C THR A 8 -18.65 -3.80 8.00
N SER A 9 -18.95 -2.79 7.18
CA SER A 9 -18.63 -2.85 5.76
C SER A 9 -17.11 -2.98 5.59
N PRO A 10 -16.60 -3.90 4.74
CA PRO A 10 -15.18 -3.95 4.42
C PRO A 10 -14.84 -2.74 3.55
N VAL A 11 -14.33 -1.68 4.18
CA VAL A 11 -13.92 -0.45 3.53
C VAL A 11 -12.41 -0.32 3.64
N VAL A 12 -11.76 -0.10 2.49
CA VAL A 12 -10.34 0.23 2.44
C VAL A 12 -10.15 1.64 3.01
N VAL A 13 -9.24 1.79 3.96
CA VAL A 13 -8.93 3.08 4.57
C VAL A 13 -7.66 3.64 3.97
N ALA A 14 -7.66 4.93 3.59
CA ALA A 14 -6.44 5.64 3.22
C ALA A 14 -5.96 6.52 4.38
N SER A 15 -4.67 6.45 4.73
CA SER A 15 -4.10 7.27 5.81
C SER A 15 -2.61 7.58 5.59
N GLY A 16 -2.06 8.47 6.42
CA GLY A 16 -0.65 8.88 6.36
C GLY A 16 -0.47 10.29 5.80
N PHE A 17 0.66 10.53 5.13
CA PHE A 17 1.08 11.84 4.63
C PHE A 17 0.42 12.17 3.28
N ILE A 18 -0.90 12.27 3.28
CA ILE A 18 -1.69 12.62 2.10
C ILE A 18 -1.81 14.14 2.02
N PHE A 19 -0.83 14.76 1.37
CA PHE A 19 -0.87 16.19 1.08
C PHE A 19 -1.46 16.43 -0.31
N ASP A 20 -2.36 17.40 -0.41
CA ASP A 20 -3.01 17.78 -1.66
C ASP A 20 -2.88 19.28 -1.92
N ASP A 21 -2.64 19.63 -3.19
CA ASP A 21 -2.66 21.01 -3.68
C ASP A 21 -4.10 21.56 -3.74
N TYR A 22 -5.14 20.70 -3.87
CA TYR A 22 -6.54 21.14 -3.81
C TYR A 22 -6.90 21.82 -2.49
N ALA A 23 -6.43 21.27 -1.36
CA ALA A 23 -6.60 21.91 -0.06
C ALA A 23 -5.76 23.20 0.03
N ALA A 24 -4.59 23.26 -0.58
CA ALA A 24 -3.75 24.47 -0.66
C ALA A 24 -4.48 25.63 -1.37
N LYS A 25 -5.09 25.33 -2.52
CA LYS A 25 -5.82 26.29 -3.35
C LYS A 25 -7.06 26.86 -2.67
N SER A 26 -7.70 26.09 -1.81
CA SER A 26 -8.92 26.51 -1.10
C SER A 26 -8.64 27.07 0.32
N LEU A 27 -7.57 26.64 1.00
CA LEU A 27 -7.33 26.92 2.43
C LEU A 27 -6.04 27.69 2.76
N LYS A 28 -5.23 28.15 1.78
CA LYS A 28 -4.00 28.94 2.01
C LYS A 28 -2.98 28.31 2.98
N TYR A 29 -2.91 26.98 3.07
CA TYR A 29 -1.81 26.32 3.78
C TYR A 29 -0.58 26.23 2.89
N ALA A 30 0.61 26.35 3.49
CA ALA A 30 1.89 26.15 2.80
C ALA A 30 2.02 24.66 2.43
N VAL A 31 1.60 24.30 1.22
CA VAL A 31 1.82 22.97 0.67
C VAL A 31 3.18 22.96 0.00
N PRO A 32 4.06 22.00 0.33
CA PRO A 32 5.34 21.86 -0.35
C PRO A 32 5.06 21.68 -1.85
N HIS A 33 5.41 22.70 -2.63
CA HIS A 33 5.23 22.68 -4.08
C HIS A 33 6.01 21.49 -4.63
N LEU A 34 5.30 20.53 -5.21
CA LEU A 34 5.90 19.54 -6.09
C LEU A 34 6.33 20.34 -7.33
N ASN A 35 7.61 20.72 -7.39
CA ASN A 35 8.22 21.49 -8.48
C ASN A 35 8.22 20.75 -9.83
N ASP A 36 7.52 19.62 -9.93
CA ASP A 36 7.51 18.73 -11.07
C ASP A 36 6.11 18.71 -11.68
N SER A 37 5.95 19.40 -12.81
CA SER A 37 4.68 19.49 -13.57
C SER A 37 4.13 18.13 -14.01
N THR A 38 4.93 17.06 -13.92
CA THR A 38 4.55 15.69 -14.29
C THR A 38 4.17 14.82 -13.09
N ALA A 39 4.38 15.30 -11.86
CA ALA A 39 4.07 14.55 -10.66
C ALA A 39 2.56 14.51 -10.43
N VAL A 40 1.99 13.30 -10.42
CA VAL A 40 0.58 13.08 -10.09
C VAL A 40 0.37 13.30 -8.59
N PRO A 41 -0.59 14.15 -8.17
CA PRO A 41 -0.92 14.34 -6.76
C PRO A 41 -1.20 13.03 -6.04
N VAL A 42 -0.72 12.91 -4.79
CA VAL A 42 -0.87 11.69 -3.98
C VAL A 42 -2.34 11.28 -3.83
N LEU A 43 -3.25 12.25 -3.68
CA LEU A 43 -4.69 11.93 -3.57
C LEU A 43 -5.24 11.23 -4.83
N ILE A 44 -4.83 11.69 -6.01
CA ILE A 44 -5.22 11.07 -7.28
C ILE A 44 -4.68 9.64 -7.34
N GLN A 45 -3.42 9.46 -6.96
CA GLN A 45 -2.79 8.14 -6.91
C GLN A 45 -3.51 7.19 -5.93
N VAL A 46 -3.86 7.65 -4.73
CA VAL A 46 -4.62 6.86 -3.75
C VAL A 46 -6.00 6.49 -4.30
N ASN A 47 -6.68 7.41 -4.99
CA ASN A 47 -7.98 7.15 -5.62
C ASN A 47 -7.88 6.11 -6.75
N GLU A 48 -6.85 6.19 -7.60
CA GLU A 48 -6.59 5.20 -8.65
C GLU A 48 -6.41 3.79 -8.06
N ILE A 49 -5.64 3.68 -6.98
CA ILE A 49 -5.45 2.42 -6.27
C ILE A 49 -6.76 1.94 -5.65
N ALA A 50 -7.50 2.81 -4.97
CA ALA A 50 -8.78 2.44 -4.36
C ALA A 50 -9.77 1.89 -5.40
N GLN A 51 -9.85 2.51 -6.58
CA GLN A 51 -10.66 2.02 -7.70
C GLN A 51 -10.16 0.68 -8.23
N PHE A 52 -8.85 0.50 -8.38
CA PHE A 52 -8.25 -0.76 -8.81
C PHE A 52 -8.56 -1.90 -7.83
N LEU A 53 -8.41 -1.65 -6.52
CA LEU A 53 -8.73 -2.61 -5.47
C LEU A 53 -10.21 -2.98 -5.50
N LYS A 54 -11.11 -1.98 -5.57
CA LYS A 54 -12.56 -2.22 -5.63
C LYS A 54 -13.02 -2.93 -6.89
N GLY A 55 -12.29 -2.78 -8.01
CA GLY A 55 -12.55 -3.52 -9.25
C GLY A 55 -12.13 -4.98 -9.22
N ASN A 56 -11.43 -5.44 -8.18
CA ASN A 56 -10.91 -6.79 -8.08
C ASN A 56 -11.25 -7.42 -6.72
N GLU A 57 -12.14 -8.40 -6.72
CA GLU A 57 -12.64 -9.07 -5.50
C GLU A 57 -11.51 -9.66 -4.62
N PHE A 58 -10.46 -10.19 -5.24
CA PHE A 58 -9.31 -10.70 -4.49
C PHE A 58 -8.58 -9.57 -3.75
N TRP A 59 -8.27 -8.47 -4.46
CA TRP A 59 -7.54 -7.36 -3.86
C TRP A 59 -8.39 -6.57 -2.85
N ASP A 60 -9.69 -6.43 -3.08
CA ASP A 60 -10.62 -5.81 -2.13
C ASP A 60 -10.73 -6.61 -0.81
N ALA A 61 -10.67 -7.95 -0.89
CA ALA A 61 -10.67 -8.80 0.29
C ALA A 61 -9.30 -8.80 1.01
N GLN A 62 -8.21 -8.71 0.26
CA GLN A 62 -6.84 -8.85 0.78
C GLN A 62 -6.25 -7.55 1.32
N ILE A 63 -6.64 -6.37 0.82
CA ILE A 63 -6.08 -5.09 1.26
C ILE A 63 -7.01 -4.38 2.24
N GLU A 64 -6.49 -3.99 3.39
CA GLU A 64 -7.25 -3.30 4.44
C GLU A 64 -6.99 -1.79 4.43
N GLN A 65 -5.73 -1.38 4.21
CA GLN A 65 -5.33 0.00 4.29
C GLN A 65 -4.34 0.38 3.19
N ILE A 66 -4.51 1.59 2.66
CA ILE A 66 -3.55 2.30 1.82
C ILE A 66 -2.85 3.31 2.74
N TYR A 67 -1.56 3.17 2.95
CA TYR A 67 -0.76 4.05 3.77
C TYR A 67 0.19 4.87 2.91
N VAL A 68 0.26 6.18 3.13
CA VAL A 68 1.24 7.05 2.49
C VAL A 68 2.32 7.39 3.51
N ASN A 69 3.55 6.99 3.23
CA ASN A 69 4.68 7.24 4.13
C ASN A 69 5.20 8.68 4.02
N GLU A 70 6.13 9.04 4.89
CA GLU A 70 6.76 10.38 4.95
C GLU A 70 7.46 10.80 3.64
N LYS A 71 7.82 9.82 2.80
CA LYS A 71 8.46 10.04 1.50
C LYS A 71 7.45 10.20 0.37
N SER A 72 6.15 10.30 0.68
CA SER A 72 5.06 10.31 -0.30
C SER A 72 4.99 9.05 -1.16
N GLU A 73 5.52 7.93 -0.65
CA GLU A 73 5.39 6.63 -1.30
C GLU A 73 4.19 5.87 -0.73
N ILE A 74 3.51 5.15 -1.60
CA ILE A 74 2.30 4.40 -1.25
C ILE A 74 2.68 2.99 -0.81
N GLU A 75 2.13 2.58 0.32
CA GLU A 75 2.23 1.27 0.93
C GLU A 75 0.83 0.66 1.07
N LEU A 76 0.66 -0.61 0.71
CA LEU A 76 -0.56 -1.37 0.98
C LEU A 76 -0.36 -2.27 2.18
N ILE A 77 -1.33 -2.25 3.08
CA ILE A 77 -1.40 -3.09 4.25
C ILE A 77 -2.44 -4.18 3.99
N PRO A 78 -2.01 -5.45 3.89
CA PRO A 78 -2.91 -6.56 3.68
C PRO A 78 -3.59 -6.96 4.99
N ARG A 79 -4.81 -7.48 4.89
CA ARG A 79 -5.59 -8.06 5.99
C ARG A 79 -4.94 -9.35 6.53
N VAL A 80 -4.23 -10.08 5.68
CA VAL A 80 -3.61 -11.37 6.01
C VAL A 80 -2.10 -11.26 5.86
N GLY A 81 -1.40 -11.65 6.92
CA GLY A 81 0.06 -11.60 6.99
C GLY A 81 0.56 -10.39 7.78
N ASN A 82 1.84 -10.41 8.13
CA ASN A 82 2.50 -9.35 8.88
C ASN A 82 3.59 -8.70 8.02
N HIS A 83 3.20 -8.29 6.81
CA HIS A 83 4.06 -7.62 5.83
C HIS A 83 3.39 -6.38 5.26
N SER A 84 4.16 -5.35 4.93
CA SER A 84 3.69 -4.23 4.12
C SER A 84 4.11 -4.40 2.66
N ILE A 85 3.33 -3.84 1.74
CA ILE A 85 3.62 -3.88 0.30
C ILE A 85 3.95 -2.46 -0.14
N LEU A 86 5.22 -2.16 -0.43
CA LEU A 86 5.65 -0.86 -0.91
C LEU A 86 5.47 -0.78 -2.44
N LEU A 87 4.47 -0.01 -2.89
CA LEU A 87 4.22 0.27 -4.31
C LEU A 87 5.08 1.41 -4.85
N GLY A 88 5.38 2.40 -4.00
CA GLY A 88 5.98 3.66 -4.43
C GLY A 88 4.93 4.58 -5.04
N ASN A 89 4.72 4.48 -6.36
CA ASN A 89 3.78 5.30 -7.14
C ASN A 89 2.76 4.43 -7.92
N THR A 90 1.76 5.07 -8.54
CA THR A 90 0.76 4.37 -9.37
C THR A 90 1.21 4.04 -10.79
N SER A 91 2.42 4.42 -11.19
CA SER A 91 2.97 4.04 -12.50
C SER A 91 2.99 2.52 -12.63
N ASN A 92 2.47 2.00 -13.74
CA ASN A 92 2.39 0.57 -14.05
C ASN A 92 1.67 -0.25 -12.97
N LEU A 93 0.65 0.33 -12.29
CA LEU A 93 -0.08 -0.30 -11.19
C LEU A 93 -0.51 -1.75 -11.51
N LYS A 94 -1.10 -1.98 -12.69
CA LYS A 94 -1.55 -3.31 -13.10
C LYS A 94 -0.41 -4.33 -13.13
N GLU A 95 0.71 -3.97 -13.75
CA GLU A 95 1.89 -4.83 -13.86
C GLU A 95 2.49 -5.16 -12.49
N LYS A 96 2.58 -4.16 -11.60
CA LYS A 96 3.04 -4.35 -10.21
C LYS A 96 2.14 -5.32 -9.44
N MET A 97 0.83 -5.17 -9.57
CA MET A 97 -0.15 -6.03 -8.89
C MET A 97 -0.17 -7.44 -9.49
N ASP A 98 0.02 -7.58 -10.81
CA ASP A 98 0.16 -8.88 -11.48
C ASP A 98 1.44 -9.61 -10.99
N ASN A 99 2.57 -8.91 -10.87
CA ASN A 99 3.80 -9.45 -10.32
C ASN A 99 3.66 -9.87 -8.84
N LEU A 100 2.94 -9.07 -8.05
CA LEU A 100 2.63 -9.43 -6.66
C LEU A 100 1.74 -10.69 -6.58
N MET A 101 0.77 -10.83 -7.48
CA MET A 101 -0.07 -12.03 -7.57
C MET A 101 0.76 -13.29 -7.88
N ILE A 102 1.73 -13.19 -8.80
CA ILE A 102 2.66 -14.29 -9.10
C ILE A 102 3.48 -14.65 -7.84
N PHE A 103 3.98 -13.63 -7.12
CA PHE A 103 4.69 -13.85 -5.86
C PHE A 103 3.83 -14.56 -4.80
N TYR A 104 2.54 -14.22 -4.68
CA TYR A 104 1.65 -14.94 -3.76
C TYR A 104 1.35 -16.37 -4.19
N LYS A 105 1.14 -16.62 -5.48
CA LYS A 105 0.86 -17.96 -5.99
C LYS A 105 2.06 -18.89 -5.91
N GLU A 106 3.27 -18.40 -6.19
CA GLU A 106 4.45 -19.26 -6.29
C GLU A 106 5.45 -19.08 -5.14
N GLY A 107 5.68 -17.85 -4.70
CA GLY A 107 6.68 -17.49 -3.70
C GLY A 107 6.21 -17.72 -2.27
N ALA A 108 5.02 -17.20 -1.91
CA ALA A 108 4.49 -17.27 -0.56
C ALA A 108 4.18 -18.70 -0.10
N ILE A 109 3.72 -19.57 -1.01
CA ILE A 109 3.49 -21.00 -0.73
C ILE A 109 4.79 -21.71 -0.33
N LYS A 110 5.91 -21.39 -0.99
CA LYS A 110 7.21 -22.05 -0.75
C LYS A 110 7.94 -21.52 0.49
N THR A 111 7.77 -20.24 0.80
CA THR A 111 8.59 -19.53 1.81
C THR A 111 7.85 -19.23 3.11
N GLY A 112 6.52 -19.28 3.09
CA GLY A 112 5.64 -18.95 4.20
C GLY A 112 5.34 -17.45 4.30
N TRP A 113 4.06 -17.12 4.51
CA TRP A 113 3.54 -15.75 4.57
C TRP A 113 4.23 -14.84 5.60
N ASN A 114 4.72 -15.40 6.71
CA ASN A 114 5.31 -14.62 7.81
C ASN A 114 6.83 -14.39 7.68
N ARG A 115 7.46 -14.84 6.59
CA ARG A 115 8.91 -14.69 6.41
C ARG A 115 9.32 -13.26 6.07
N TYR A 116 8.47 -12.53 5.36
CA TYR A 116 8.76 -11.20 4.87
C TYR A 116 8.12 -10.15 5.77
N SER A 117 8.85 -9.05 5.97
CA SER A 117 8.37 -7.86 6.68
C SER A 117 7.89 -6.78 5.73
N MET A 118 8.50 -6.70 4.54
CA MET A 118 8.15 -5.75 3.49
C MET A 118 8.33 -6.41 2.13
N ILE A 119 7.39 -6.17 1.22
CA ILE A 119 7.45 -6.57 -0.19
C ILE A 119 7.53 -5.28 -1.01
N ASN A 120 8.64 -5.07 -1.69
CA ASN A 120 8.90 -3.86 -2.47
C ASN A 120 8.65 -4.14 -3.97
N LEU A 121 7.71 -3.38 -4.55
CA LEU A 121 7.28 -3.41 -5.95
C LEU A 121 7.68 -2.13 -6.71
N LYS A 122 8.57 -1.31 -6.13
CA LYS A 122 9.05 -0.07 -6.76
C LYS A 122 9.88 -0.34 -8.01
N PHE A 123 10.52 -1.50 -8.07
CA PHE A 123 11.38 -1.88 -9.18
C PHE A 123 10.56 -2.54 -10.28
N LYS A 124 10.75 -2.08 -11.51
CA LYS A 124 10.13 -2.69 -12.68
C LYS A 124 10.62 -4.14 -12.81
N ASP A 125 9.70 -5.06 -13.09
CA ASP A 125 9.96 -6.50 -13.30
C ASP A 125 10.54 -7.27 -12.10
N GLN A 126 10.64 -6.67 -10.90
CA GLN A 126 11.25 -7.32 -9.74
C GLN A 126 10.44 -7.11 -8.45
N VAL A 127 10.27 -8.19 -7.69
CA VAL A 127 9.66 -8.18 -6.36
C VAL A 127 10.75 -8.42 -5.33
N ILE A 128 11.05 -7.41 -4.51
CA ILE A 128 12.11 -7.52 -3.48
C ILE A 128 11.47 -7.69 -2.11
N GLY A 129 11.64 -8.86 -1.50
CA GLY A 129 11.15 -9.15 -0.15
C GLY A 129 12.23 -8.90 0.92
N THR A 130 11.97 -8.02 1.88
CA THR A 130 12.82 -7.86 3.07
C THR A 130 12.47 -8.91 4.11
N VAL A 131 13.37 -9.85 4.36
CA VAL A 131 13.18 -10.91 5.35
C VAL A 131 13.16 -10.31 6.76
N ARG A 132 12.23 -10.79 7.59
CA ARG A 132 12.15 -10.41 8.99
C ARG A 132 13.35 -11.01 9.73
N ASN A 133 14.37 -10.21 10.02
CA ASN A 133 15.45 -10.64 10.89
C ASN A 133 14.91 -10.71 12.32
N ALA A 134 14.79 -11.92 12.87
CA ALA A 134 14.55 -12.13 14.29
C ALA A 134 15.71 -11.49 15.06
N LYS A 135 15.46 -10.38 15.76
CA LYS A 135 16.46 -9.81 16.66
C LYS A 135 16.78 -10.84 17.74
N ILE A 136 18.08 -11.09 17.86
CA ILE A 136 18.79 -11.90 18.84
C ILE A 136 18.22 -11.61 20.23
N THR A 137 17.66 -12.64 20.88
CA THR A 137 17.23 -12.56 22.28
C THR A 137 18.47 -12.39 23.15
N ASN A 138 18.86 -11.16 23.44
CA ASN A 138 19.80 -10.88 24.53
C ASN A 138 19.07 -11.16 25.85
N LYS A 139 19.13 -12.43 26.27
CA LYS A 139 18.79 -12.85 27.62
C LYS A 139 19.94 -12.39 28.53
N SER A 140 19.85 -11.16 29.03
CA SER A 140 20.74 -10.69 30.10
C SER A 140 20.31 -11.35 31.41
N ASN A 141 21.27 -12.04 32.03
CA ASN A 141 21.19 -12.67 33.36
C ASN A 141 20.83 -11.67 34.46
#